data_AF-A0A258CXH5-F1
#
_entry.id   AF-A0A258CXH5-F1
#
_cell.length_a   1.000
_cell.length_b   1.000
_cell.length_c   1.000
_cell.angle_alpha   90.00
_cell.angle_beta   90.00
_cell.angle_gamma   90.00
#
_symmetry.space_group_name_H-M   'P 1'
#
loop_
_entity.id
_entity.type
_entity.pdbx_description
1 polymer ?
#
loop_
_entity_poly.entity_id
_entity_poly.type
_entity_poly.pdbx_seq_one_letter_code
_entity_poly.pdbx_strand_id
1 'polypeptide(L)'
;ASDFAQRRDIHVPASMRAKDPPQRRRGMFDGFKPAGPAPQPAALARDLGQFDQHRAMTRHARAAADVMRMNDRDLPVLAHQRRALEQARDAMVKIGSYAAKDLERAYMREPGLASETASGRTQRAIRVLQLEAEVRADPSLRADRFVQRWQGLERQRRALHREGDMSGARQVRDRMGAMAKGLERDPQVESLLRGRRVELGLPSNTARSVGQGLTEYLGIGRGRGLGI
;
A
#
# COMPACT_ATOMS: atom_id res chain seq x y z
N ALA A 1 14.55 76.00 -72.17
CA ALA A 1 14.01 74.77 -71.58
C ALA A 1 12.93 75.19 -70.58
N SER A 2 11.72 75.47 -71.07
CA SER A 2 10.64 74.46 -71.23
C SER A 2 10.35 73.85 -69.86
N ASP A 3 9.51 74.53 -69.07
CA ASP A 3 8.06 74.28 -69.02
C ASP A 3 7.78 72.86 -68.53
N PHE A 4 7.42 72.72 -67.25
CA PHE A 4 6.54 71.66 -66.74
C PHE A 4 6.09 72.05 -65.32
N ALA A 5 5.29 73.11 -65.24
CA ALA A 5 4.27 73.17 -64.21
C ALA A 5 3.16 72.20 -64.63
N GLN A 6 2.75 71.27 -63.76
CA GLN A 6 1.33 71.01 -63.41
C GLN A 6 1.12 69.62 -62.79
N ARG A 7 0.56 69.68 -61.58
CA ARG A 7 -0.70 69.02 -61.19
C ARG A 7 -0.81 67.54 -61.55
N ARG A 8 -0.52 66.69 -60.57
CA ARG A 8 -1.18 65.39 -60.43
C ARG A 8 -2.00 65.40 -59.14
N ASP A 9 -3.11 66.14 -59.20
CA ASP A 9 -4.30 65.86 -58.40
C ASP A 9 -4.79 64.46 -58.80
N ILE A 10 -4.49 63.46 -57.96
CA ILE A 10 -5.05 62.13 -58.11
C ILE A 10 -6.47 62.19 -57.56
N HIS A 11 -7.41 62.48 -58.46
CA HIS A 11 -8.83 62.37 -58.17
C HIS A 11 -9.22 60.89 -58.16
N VAL A 12 -9.42 60.31 -56.96
CA VAL A 12 -9.96 58.96 -56.81
C VAL A 12 -11.48 59.02 -57.06
N PRO A 13 -12.02 58.32 -58.08
CA PRO A 13 -13.45 58.37 -58.36
C PRO A 13 -14.26 57.66 -57.25
N ALA A 14 -15.31 58.34 -56.79
CA ALA A 14 -16.28 57.81 -55.83
C ALA A 14 -17.26 56.84 -56.51
N SER A 15 -16.84 55.60 -56.73
CA SER A 15 -17.77 54.52 -57.08
C SER A 15 -17.20 53.13 -56.79
N MET A 16 -16.95 52.82 -55.53
CA MET A 16 -16.98 51.44 -55.04
C MET A 16 -17.79 51.41 -53.76
N ARG A 17 -19.11 51.27 -53.92
CA ARG A 17 -20.05 50.96 -52.84
C ARG A 17 -19.48 49.80 -52.03
N ALA A 18 -19.52 49.92 -50.71
CA ALA A 18 -19.27 48.81 -49.80
C ALA A 18 -20.13 47.62 -50.23
N LYS A 19 -19.49 46.53 -50.61
CA LYS A 19 -20.15 45.25 -50.85
C LYS A 19 -20.49 44.71 -49.48
N ASP A 20 -21.77 44.54 -49.18
CA ASP A 20 -22.24 43.97 -47.91
C ASP A 20 -21.46 42.68 -47.59
N PRO A 21 -20.98 42.50 -46.35
CA PRO A 21 -20.32 41.27 -45.98
C PRO A 21 -21.32 40.10 -46.14
N PRO A 22 -20.90 38.95 -46.70
CA PRO A 22 -21.80 37.82 -46.84
C PRO A 22 -22.31 37.42 -45.46
N GLN A 23 -23.64 37.39 -45.30
CA GLN A 23 -24.27 36.87 -44.10
C GLN A 23 -23.75 35.46 -43.87
N ARG A 24 -22.91 35.29 -42.83
CA ARG A 24 -22.52 33.97 -42.34
C ARG A 24 -23.79 33.29 -41.87
N ARG A 25 -24.38 32.47 -42.73
CA ARG A 25 -25.50 31.60 -42.36
C ARG A 25 -24.99 30.72 -41.24
N ARG A 26 -25.65 30.80 -40.08
CA ARG A 26 -25.38 29.88 -38.98
C ARG A 26 -25.44 28.47 -39.53
N GLY A 27 -24.35 27.71 -39.39
CA GLY A 27 -24.31 26.32 -39.80
C GLY A 27 -25.36 25.52 -39.01
N MET A 28 -25.77 24.36 -39.51
CA MET A 28 -26.73 23.46 -38.85
C MET A 28 -26.32 23.03 -37.43
N PHE A 29 -25.09 23.35 -37.03
CA PHE A 29 -24.46 23.04 -35.75
C PHE A 29 -24.04 24.27 -34.94
N ASP A 30 -24.34 25.51 -35.39
CA ASP A 30 -23.97 26.78 -34.71
C ASP A 30 -24.74 27.06 -33.39
N GLY A 31 -25.35 26.01 -32.84
CA GLY A 31 -25.99 25.99 -31.53
C GLY A 31 -26.00 24.59 -30.90
N PHE A 32 -25.34 23.61 -31.50
CA PHE A 32 -25.30 22.25 -30.96
C PHE A 32 -24.28 22.19 -29.82
N LYS A 33 -24.76 22.44 -28.61
CA LYS A 33 -24.06 22.06 -27.38
C LYS A 33 -24.56 20.67 -27.00
N PRO A 34 -23.82 19.58 -27.30
CA PRO A 34 -24.20 18.29 -26.73
C PRO A 34 -24.22 18.46 -25.22
N ALA A 35 -25.37 18.22 -24.61
CA ALA A 35 -25.48 18.09 -23.17
C ALA A 35 -24.71 16.81 -22.80
N GLY A 36 -23.38 16.93 -22.69
CA GLY A 36 -22.58 15.89 -22.07
C GLY A 36 -23.13 15.66 -20.67
N PRO A 37 -23.25 14.41 -20.21
CA PRO A 37 -23.74 14.14 -18.86
C PRO A 37 -22.91 14.97 -17.88
N ALA A 38 -23.56 15.88 -17.15
CA ALA A 38 -22.90 16.65 -16.10
C ALA A 38 -22.26 15.64 -15.15
N PRO A 39 -20.94 15.73 -14.87
CA PRO A 39 -20.30 14.81 -13.95
C PRO A 39 -21.05 14.84 -12.62
N GLN A 40 -21.62 13.69 -12.24
CA GLN A 40 -22.37 13.60 -10.99
C GLN A 40 -21.41 13.91 -9.84
N PRO A 41 -21.77 14.78 -8.86
CA PRO A 41 -20.87 15.18 -7.77
C PRO A 41 -20.26 14.00 -7.01
N ALA A 42 -21.00 12.89 -6.90
CA ALA A 42 -20.56 11.66 -6.27
C ALA A 42 -19.46 10.91 -7.05
N ALA A 43 -19.49 10.96 -8.39
CA ALA A 43 -18.46 10.37 -9.23
C ALA A 43 -17.14 11.15 -9.12
N LEU A 44 -17.21 12.48 -9.21
CA LEU A 44 -16.06 13.36 -8.99
C LEU A 44 -15.44 13.19 -7.59
N ALA A 45 -16.26 13.10 -6.54
CA ALA A 45 -15.77 12.88 -5.19
C ALA A 45 -15.09 11.50 -5.03
N ARG A 46 -15.58 10.46 -5.70
CA ARG A 46 -14.94 9.12 -5.72
C ARG A 46 -13.63 9.15 -6.49
N ASP A 47 -13.56 9.86 -7.61
CA ASP A 47 -12.34 9.98 -8.42
C ASP A 47 -11.25 10.78 -7.70
N LEU A 48 -11.62 11.89 -7.06
CA LEU A 48 -10.73 12.67 -6.20
C LEU A 48 -10.24 11.85 -5.00
N GLY A 49 -11.14 11.10 -4.35
CA GLY A 49 -10.79 10.20 -3.27
C GLY A 49 -9.81 9.10 -3.69
N GLN A 50 -10.04 8.47 -4.84
CA GLN A 50 -9.12 7.48 -5.40
C GLN A 50 -7.75 8.13 -5.71
N PHE A 51 -7.75 9.29 -6.36
CA PHE A 51 -6.51 10.01 -6.69
C PHE A 51 -5.69 10.33 -5.43
N ASP A 52 -6.34 10.79 -4.36
CA ASP A 52 -5.70 11.05 -3.07
C ASP A 52 -5.13 9.77 -2.44
N GLN A 53 -5.83 8.63 -2.56
CA GLN A 53 -5.32 7.32 -2.11
C GLN A 53 -4.09 6.90 -2.91
N HIS A 54 -4.13 6.99 -4.24
CA HIS A 54 -2.99 6.69 -5.13
C HIS A 54 -1.78 7.56 -4.79
N ARG A 55 -2.00 8.85 -4.53
CA ARG A 55 -0.94 9.80 -4.13
C ARG A 55 -0.38 9.47 -2.76
N ALA A 56 -1.22 9.13 -1.78
CA ALA A 56 -0.79 8.73 -0.44
C ALA A 56 0.07 7.46 -0.49
N MET A 57 -0.37 6.43 -1.23
CA MET A 57 0.40 5.20 -1.45
C MET A 57 1.76 5.48 -2.12
N THR A 58 1.77 6.33 -3.15
CA THR A 58 3.01 6.69 -3.86
C THR A 58 4.00 7.40 -2.92
N ARG A 59 3.52 8.34 -2.10
CA ARG A 59 4.35 9.06 -1.13
C ARG A 59 4.90 8.12 -0.04
N HIS A 60 4.05 7.23 0.47
CA HIS A 60 4.43 6.22 1.46
C HIS A 60 5.48 5.25 0.90
N ALA A 61 5.29 4.75 -0.32
CA ALA A 61 6.25 3.87 -0.97
C ALA A 61 7.62 4.52 -1.18
N ARG A 62 7.67 5.81 -1.55
CA ARG A 62 8.94 6.56 -1.67
C ARG A 62 9.65 6.68 -0.32
N ALA A 63 8.94 7.12 0.72
CA ALA A 63 9.52 7.26 2.04
C ALA A 63 10.00 5.91 2.60
N ALA A 64 9.24 4.84 2.39
CA ALA A 64 9.62 3.49 2.78
C ALA A 64 10.86 3.01 2.02
N ALA A 65 10.89 3.21 0.69
CA ALA A 65 12.03 2.84 -0.13
C ALA A 65 13.29 3.63 0.25
N ASP A 66 13.19 4.90 0.62
CA ASP A 66 14.32 5.70 1.09
C ASP A 66 14.92 5.13 2.37
N VAL A 67 14.06 4.79 3.35
CA VAL A 67 14.50 4.16 4.60
C VAL A 67 15.10 2.77 4.35
N MET A 68 14.48 1.96 3.50
CA MET A 68 15.02 0.65 3.12
C MET A 68 16.42 0.78 2.50
N ARG A 69 16.62 1.70 1.54
CA ARG A 69 17.94 1.93 0.93
C ARG A 69 19.01 2.37 1.91
N MET A 70 18.65 3.11 2.97
CA MET A 70 19.60 3.46 4.02
C MET A 70 20.02 2.23 4.82
N ASN A 71 19.05 1.43 5.25
CA ASN A 71 19.30 0.20 5.99
C ASN A 71 20.10 -0.82 5.17
N ASP A 72 19.77 -0.99 3.88
CA ASP A 72 20.46 -1.92 2.97
C ASP A 72 21.93 -1.55 2.74
N ARG A 73 22.31 -0.28 3.01
CA ARG A 73 23.68 0.22 2.89
C ARG A 73 24.37 0.36 4.25
N ASP A 74 23.76 -0.15 5.32
CA ASP A 74 24.21 0.03 6.71
C ASP A 74 24.43 1.52 7.09
N LEU A 75 23.64 2.42 6.48
CA LEU A 75 23.70 3.84 6.73
C LEU A 75 22.64 4.28 7.75
N PRO A 76 22.93 5.26 8.60
CA PRO A 76 21.96 5.77 9.55
C PRO A 76 20.81 6.47 8.80
N VAL A 77 19.57 6.03 9.04
CA VAL A 77 18.38 6.72 8.53
C VAL A 77 18.38 8.16 9.03
N LEU A 78 18.19 9.13 8.13
CA LEU A 78 18.24 10.55 8.49
C LEU A 78 16.95 10.99 9.20
N ALA A 79 17.03 12.01 10.06
CA ALA A 79 15.88 12.49 10.83
C ALA A 79 14.71 12.93 9.94
N HIS A 80 14.99 13.58 8.81
CA HIS A 80 13.96 13.99 7.86
C HIS A 80 13.32 12.80 7.12
N GLN A 81 14.07 11.72 6.86
CA GLN A 81 13.54 10.50 6.24
C GLN A 81 12.59 9.77 7.20
N ARG A 82 12.95 9.66 8.48
CA ARG A 82 12.06 9.13 9.53
C ARG A 82 10.76 9.91 9.59
N ARG A 83 10.85 11.24 9.69
CA ARG A 83 9.68 12.12 9.72
C ARG A 83 8.84 12.03 8.45
N ALA A 84 9.46 11.92 7.28
CA ALA A 84 8.75 11.74 6.02
C ALA A 84 7.97 10.42 5.98
N LEU A 85 8.55 9.32 6.49
CA LEU A 85 7.87 8.03 6.59
C LEU A 85 6.71 8.09 7.59
N GLU A 86 6.89 8.71 8.76
CA GLU A 86 5.83 8.93 9.75
C GLU A 86 4.65 9.71 9.15
N GLN A 87 4.90 10.86 8.52
CA GLN A 87 3.86 11.64 7.85
C GLN A 87 3.15 10.85 6.75
N ALA A 88 3.87 10.00 6.02
CA ALA A 88 3.28 9.17 5.00
C ALA A 88 2.43 8.03 5.59
N ARG A 89 2.82 7.47 6.74
CA ARG A 89 2.00 6.51 7.50
C ARG A 89 0.70 7.16 7.98
N ASP A 90 0.75 8.38 8.48
CA ASP A 90 -0.45 9.12 8.92
C ASP A 90 -1.42 9.36 7.76
N ALA A 91 -0.90 9.70 6.57
CA ALA A 91 -1.72 9.86 5.37
C ALA A 91 -2.41 8.54 4.95
N MET A 92 -1.77 7.39 5.18
CA MET A 92 -2.31 6.08 4.85
C MET A 92 -3.49 5.67 5.76
N VAL A 93 -3.67 6.28 6.93
CA VAL A 93 -4.80 6.00 7.84
C VAL A 93 -6.15 6.23 7.14
N LYS A 94 -6.21 7.20 6.20
CA LYS A 94 -7.40 7.46 5.37
C LYS A 94 -7.76 6.30 4.44
N ILE A 95 -6.79 5.46 4.08
CA ILE A 95 -7.00 4.25 3.26
C ILE A 95 -7.44 3.10 4.18
N GLY A 96 -6.80 2.99 5.34
CA GLY A 96 -7.17 2.04 6.38
C GLY A 96 -6.14 2.04 7.50
N SER A 97 -6.59 1.71 8.72
CA SER A 97 -5.75 1.73 9.93
C SER A 97 -4.51 0.84 9.85
N TYR A 98 -4.55 -0.23 9.04
CA TYR A 98 -3.43 -1.16 8.87
C TYR A 98 -2.66 -0.97 7.56
N ALA A 99 -3.09 -0.06 6.68
CA ALA A 99 -2.63 -0.02 5.30
C ALA A 99 -1.11 0.23 5.19
N ALA A 100 -0.57 1.18 5.95
CA ALA A 100 0.87 1.43 5.96
C ALA A 100 1.67 0.21 6.45
N LYS A 101 1.23 -0.43 7.54
CA LYS A 101 1.92 -1.57 8.14
C LYS A 101 1.90 -2.80 7.23
N ASP A 102 0.81 -3.01 6.51
CA ASP A 102 0.64 -4.15 5.62
C ASP A 102 1.46 -3.97 4.34
N LEU A 103 1.49 -2.75 3.77
CA LEU A 103 2.39 -2.43 2.65
C LEU A 103 3.86 -2.49 3.03
N GLU A 104 4.27 -1.98 4.19
CA GLU A 104 5.67 -2.06 4.64
C GLU A 104 6.14 -3.51 4.77
N ARG A 105 5.30 -4.40 5.31
CA ARG A 105 5.62 -5.84 5.34
C ARG A 105 5.74 -6.45 3.94
N ALA A 106 4.87 -6.04 3.02
CA ALA A 106 4.95 -6.47 1.63
C ALA A 106 6.21 -5.95 0.93
N TYR A 107 6.62 -4.71 1.17
CA TYR A 107 7.85 -4.13 0.65
C TYR A 107 9.09 -4.86 1.17
N MET A 108 9.13 -5.25 2.46
CA MET A 108 10.23 -6.05 3.00
C MET A 108 10.34 -7.43 2.33
N ARG A 109 9.19 -8.05 2.01
CA ARG A 109 9.17 -9.36 1.32
C ARG A 109 9.52 -9.23 -0.16
N GLU A 110 9.12 -8.12 -0.78
CA GLU A 110 9.31 -7.85 -2.19
C GLU A 110 9.67 -6.37 -2.41
N PRO A 111 10.96 -6.01 -2.35
CA PRO A 111 11.40 -4.61 -2.50
C PRO A 111 10.99 -3.96 -3.83
N GLY A 112 10.79 -4.76 -4.89
CA GLY A 112 10.29 -4.31 -6.17
C GLY A 112 8.89 -3.66 -6.10
N LEU A 113 8.05 -4.11 -5.17
CA LEU A 113 6.71 -3.53 -4.96
C LEU A 113 6.78 -2.08 -4.47
N ALA A 114 7.76 -1.75 -3.62
CA ALA A 114 7.95 -0.37 -3.15
C ALA A 114 8.34 0.54 -4.31
N SER A 115 9.25 0.09 -5.16
CA SER A 115 9.70 0.85 -6.34
C SER A 115 8.57 1.03 -7.36
N GLU A 116 7.79 -0.02 -7.62
CA GLU A 116 6.61 0.03 -8.48
C GLU A 116 5.59 1.05 -7.95
N THR A 117 5.24 0.96 -6.67
CA THR A 117 4.27 1.86 -6.03
C THR A 117 4.77 3.31 -6.00
N ALA A 118 6.07 3.52 -5.73
CA ALA A 118 6.72 4.83 -5.76
C ALA A 118 6.73 5.48 -7.15
N SER A 119 6.68 4.66 -8.20
CA SER A 119 6.53 5.10 -9.60
C SER A 119 5.08 5.45 -9.99
N GLY A 120 4.12 5.29 -9.08
CA GLY A 120 2.69 5.55 -9.31
C GLY A 120 1.90 4.32 -9.77
N ARG A 121 2.56 3.17 -9.98
CA ARG A 121 1.91 1.89 -10.29
C ARG A 121 1.41 1.25 -8.99
N THR A 122 0.27 1.70 -8.48
CA THR A 122 -0.22 1.27 -7.15
C THR A 122 -1.18 0.07 -7.20
N GLN A 123 -1.54 -0.44 -8.38
CA GLN A 123 -2.56 -1.50 -8.52
C GLN A 123 -2.19 -2.76 -7.72
N ARG A 124 -0.90 -3.12 -7.72
CA ARG A 124 -0.43 -4.27 -6.94
C ARG A 124 -0.45 -4.01 -5.44
N ALA A 125 -0.13 -2.79 -5.01
CA ALA A 125 -0.25 -2.37 -3.61
C ALA A 125 -1.72 -2.43 -3.12
N ILE A 126 -2.67 -1.99 -3.95
CA ILE A 126 -4.10 -2.11 -3.65
C ILE A 126 -4.51 -3.58 -3.47
N ARG A 127 -4.08 -4.47 -4.37
CA ARG A 127 -4.34 -5.91 -4.23
C ARG A 127 -3.76 -6.51 -2.95
N VAL A 128 -2.56 -6.08 -2.56
CA VAL A 128 -1.96 -6.48 -1.27
C VAL A 128 -2.86 -6.04 -0.11
N LEU A 129 -3.32 -4.78 -0.12
CA LEU A 129 -4.20 -4.28 0.94
C LEU A 129 -5.54 -5.02 0.99
N GLN A 130 -6.12 -5.34 -0.16
CA GLN A 130 -7.35 -6.13 -0.26
C GLN A 130 -7.16 -7.54 0.31
N LEU A 131 -6.10 -8.24 -0.11
CA LEU A 131 -5.79 -9.57 0.41
C LEU A 131 -5.55 -9.56 1.92
N GLU A 132 -4.85 -8.55 2.44
CA GLU A 132 -4.64 -8.42 3.90
C GLU A 132 -5.93 -8.08 4.64
N ALA A 133 -6.86 -7.36 4.02
CA ALA A 133 -8.20 -7.12 4.57
C ALA A 133 -9.05 -8.40 4.58
N GLU A 134 -9.02 -9.19 3.51
CA GLU A 134 -9.71 -10.49 3.41
C GLU A 134 -9.20 -11.47 4.47
N VAL A 135 -7.87 -11.61 4.58
CA VAL A 135 -7.27 -12.45 5.63
C VAL A 135 -7.70 -11.96 7.01
N ARG A 136 -7.80 -10.66 7.24
CA ARG A 136 -8.25 -10.13 8.55
C ARG A 136 -9.73 -10.44 8.82
N ALA A 137 -10.58 -10.47 7.79
CA ALA A 137 -12.00 -10.76 7.93
C ALA A 137 -12.27 -12.25 8.14
N ASP A 138 -11.52 -13.14 7.48
CA ASP A 138 -11.75 -14.59 7.50
C ASP A 138 -10.90 -15.31 8.57
N PRO A 139 -11.52 -15.89 9.63
CA PRO A 139 -10.80 -16.65 10.65
C PRO A 139 -10.03 -17.87 10.10
N SER A 140 -10.52 -18.51 9.04
CA SER A 140 -9.85 -19.66 8.42
C SER A 140 -8.52 -19.23 7.80
N LEU A 141 -8.52 -18.13 7.04
CA LEU A 141 -7.30 -17.57 6.47
C LEU A 141 -6.31 -17.09 7.55
N ARG A 142 -6.81 -16.52 8.66
CA ARG A 142 -5.94 -16.18 9.81
C ARG A 142 -5.32 -17.42 10.43
N ALA A 143 -6.06 -18.51 10.58
CA ALA A 143 -5.57 -19.77 11.11
C ALA A 143 -4.51 -20.40 10.17
N ASP A 144 -4.75 -20.41 8.85
CA ASP A 144 -3.78 -20.87 7.86
C ASP A 144 -2.47 -20.10 7.95
N ARG A 145 -2.57 -18.76 7.99
CA ARG A 145 -1.41 -17.89 8.12
C ARG A 145 -0.68 -18.09 9.45
N PHE A 146 -1.41 -18.36 10.53
CA PHE A 146 -0.83 -18.71 11.83
C PHE A 146 0.03 -19.97 11.72
N VAL A 147 -0.54 -21.06 11.18
CA VAL A 147 0.16 -22.34 11.02
C VAL A 147 1.39 -22.17 10.13
N GLN A 148 1.23 -21.53 8.97
CA GLN A 148 2.33 -21.30 8.02
C GLN A 148 3.49 -20.54 8.69
N ARG A 149 3.17 -19.46 9.42
CA ARG A 149 4.19 -18.64 10.11
C ARG A 149 4.83 -19.41 11.26
N TRP A 150 4.04 -20.17 12.02
CA TRP A 150 4.54 -20.99 13.13
C TRP A 150 5.56 -22.02 12.64
N GLN A 151 5.21 -22.79 11.60
CA GLN A 151 6.10 -23.78 11.02
C GLN A 151 7.35 -23.16 10.39
N GLY A 152 7.23 -21.98 9.76
CA GLY A 152 8.36 -21.23 9.25
C GLY A 152 9.35 -20.82 10.34
N LEU A 153 8.85 -20.27 11.46
CA LEU A 153 9.67 -19.91 12.61
C LEU A 153 10.28 -21.14 13.27
N GLU A 154 9.55 -22.25 13.38
CA GLU A 154 10.08 -23.49 13.96
C GLU A 154 11.22 -24.06 13.10
N ARG A 155 11.09 -24.06 11.77
CA ARG A 155 12.19 -24.43 10.87
C ARG A 155 13.40 -23.52 11.05
N GLN A 156 13.18 -22.20 11.12
CA GLN A 156 14.25 -21.23 11.35
C GLN A 156 14.95 -21.45 12.69
N ARG A 157 14.19 -21.67 13.77
CA ARG A 157 14.71 -21.96 15.11
C ARG A 157 15.58 -23.22 15.12
N ARG A 158 15.13 -24.29 14.45
CA ARG A 158 15.89 -25.55 14.32
C ARG A 158 17.18 -25.37 13.50
N ALA A 159 17.16 -24.57 12.44
CA ALA A 159 18.35 -24.26 11.67
C ALA A 159 19.40 -23.56 12.54
N LEU A 160 19.00 -22.49 13.25
CA LEU A 160 19.87 -21.73 14.15
C LEU A 160 20.45 -22.59 15.28
N HIS A 161 19.65 -23.50 15.86
CA HIS A 161 20.16 -24.47 16.84
C HIS A 161 21.24 -25.40 16.26
N ARG A 162 21.09 -25.86 15.02
CA ARG A 162 22.11 -26.72 14.36
C ARG A 162 23.38 -25.94 14.03
N GLU A 163 23.25 -24.64 13.75
CA GLU A 163 24.36 -23.73 13.49
C GLU A 163 25.06 -23.25 14.78
N GLY A 164 24.50 -23.56 15.96
CA GLY A 164 25.02 -23.12 17.25
C GLY A 164 24.63 -21.68 17.63
N ASP A 165 23.83 -20.99 16.82
CA ASP A 165 23.34 -19.65 17.14
C ASP A 165 22.16 -19.69 18.13
N MET A 166 22.52 -19.84 19.41
CA MET A 166 21.55 -19.87 20.51
C MET A 166 20.86 -18.52 20.73
N SER A 167 21.51 -17.41 20.38
CA SER A 167 20.95 -16.06 20.51
C SER A 167 19.84 -15.85 19.47
N GLY A 168 20.12 -16.15 18.20
CA GLY A 168 19.14 -16.12 17.12
C GLY A 168 17.98 -17.08 17.40
N ALA A 169 18.27 -18.31 17.84
CA ALA A 169 17.23 -19.27 18.20
C ALA A 169 16.32 -18.76 19.32
N ARG A 170 16.87 -18.07 20.33
CA ARG A 170 16.08 -17.42 21.38
C ARG A 170 15.20 -16.30 20.84
N GLN A 171 15.71 -15.44 19.96
CA GLN A 171 14.90 -14.38 19.34
C GLN A 171 13.74 -14.94 18.53
N VAL A 172 13.96 -16.03 17.79
CA VAL A 172 12.88 -16.72 17.05
C VAL A 172 11.87 -17.32 18.03
N ARG A 173 12.33 -17.96 19.11
CA ARG A 173 11.47 -18.49 20.17
C ARG A 173 10.59 -17.40 20.79
N ASP A 174 11.13 -16.22 21.07
CA ASP A 174 10.37 -15.11 21.65
C ASP A 174 9.29 -14.60 20.68
N ARG A 175 9.56 -14.57 19.37
CA ARG A 175 8.57 -14.26 18.33
C ARG A 175 7.45 -15.31 18.28
N MET A 176 7.79 -16.59 18.42
CA MET A 176 6.81 -17.68 18.50
C MET A 176 5.96 -17.57 19.78
N GLY A 177 6.57 -17.22 20.92
CA GLY A 177 5.85 -16.97 22.17
C GLY A 177 4.85 -15.82 22.05
N ALA A 178 5.23 -14.72 21.38
CA ALA A 178 4.31 -13.62 21.10
C ALA A 178 3.14 -14.04 20.20
N MET A 179 3.35 -14.96 19.24
CA MET A 179 2.26 -15.54 18.45
C MET A 179 1.31 -16.37 19.31
N ALA A 180 1.86 -17.25 20.14
CA ALA A 180 1.06 -18.10 21.03
C ALA A 180 0.16 -17.27 21.95
N LYS A 181 0.72 -16.21 22.58
CA LYS A 181 -0.04 -15.26 23.40
C LYS A 181 -1.08 -14.48 22.60
N GLY A 182 -0.82 -14.21 21.31
CA GLY A 182 -1.78 -13.55 20.43
C GLY A 182 -3.09 -14.30 20.24
N LEU A 183 -3.10 -15.63 20.41
CA LEU A 183 -4.32 -16.45 20.32
C LEU A 183 -5.37 -16.09 21.36
N GLU A 184 -4.97 -15.58 22.53
CA GLU A 184 -5.89 -15.10 23.57
C GLU A 184 -6.82 -13.97 23.06
N ARG A 185 -6.39 -13.27 22.00
CA ARG A 185 -7.15 -12.17 21.38
C ARG A 185 -7.94 -12.60 20.15
N ASP A 186 -7.86 -13.85 19.74
CA ASP A 186 -8.57 -14.39 18.57
C ASP A 186 -9.17 -15.78 18.86
N PRO A 187 -10.27 -15.85 19.64
CA PRO A 187 -10.89 -17.11 20.04
C PRO A 187 -11.38 -17.96 18.86
N GLN A 188 -11.74 -17.30 17.74
CA GLN A 188 -12.18 -17.99 16.52
C GLN A 188 -11.01 -18.78 15.90
N VAL A 189 -9.85 -18.15 15.76
CA VAL A 189 -8.63 -18.83 15.28
C VAL A 189 -8.21 -19.92 16.27
N GLU A 190 -8.25 -19.66 17.57
CA GLU A 190 -7.89 -20.68 18.57
C GLU A 190 -8.76 -21.94 18.46
N SER A 191 -10.07 -21.79 18.22
CA SER A 191 -10.97 -22.92 17.99
C SER A 191 -10.58 -23.73 16.75
N LEU A 192 -10.31 -23.05 15.62
CA LEU A 192 -9.90 -23.69 14.37
C LEU A 192 -8.57 -24.45 14.52
N LEU A 193 -7.62 -23.90 15.28
CA LEU A 193 -6.32 -24.54 15.51
C LEU A 193 -6.41 -25.79 16.39
N ARG A 194 -7.50 -26.04 17.13
CA ARG A 194 -7.67 -27.28 17.91
C ARG A 194 -7.67 -28.52 17.02
N GLY A 195 -8.25 -28.44 15.83
CA GLY A 195 -8.21 -29.50 14.83
C GLY A 195 -6.83 -29.67 14.17
N ARG A 196 -5.93 -28.69 14.33
CA ARG A 196 -4.63 -28.59 13.63
C ARG A 196 -3.44 -28.63 14.58
N ARG A 197 -3.62 -29.14 15.79
CA ARG A 197 -2.56 -29.21 16.83
C ARG A 197 -1.32 -29.94 16.34
N VAL A 198 -1.49 -31.03 15.60
CA VAL A 198 -0.38 -31.82 15.06
C VAL A 198 0.48 -30.99 14.10
N GLU A 199 -0.13 -30.12 13.28
CA GLU A 199 0.60 -29.21 12.38
C GLU A 199 1.46 -28.18 13.13
N LEU A 200 1.15 -27.92 14.39
CA LEU A 200 1.89 -27.02 15.28
C LEU A 200 2.95 -27.75 16.15
N GLY A 201 3.06 -29.08 16.01
CA GLY A 201 3.92 -29.91 16.84
C GLY A 201 3.35 -30.20 18.23
N LEU A 202 2.04 -30.02 18.41
CA LEU A 202 1.34 -30.31 19.66
C LEU A 202 0.64 -31.67 19.62
N PRO A 203 0.47 -32.33 20.78
CA PRO A 203 -0.36 -33.53 20.87
C PRO A 203 -1.81 -33.24 20.49
N SER A 204 -2.44 -34.18 19.78
CA SER A 204 -3.81 -34.08 19.25
C SER A 204 -4.87 -34.07 20.34
N ASN A 205 -4.68 -34.87 21.41
CA ASN A 205 -5.62 -34.97 22.52
C ASN A 205 -5.06 -34.24 23.75
N THR A 206 -5.50 -33.01 23.96
CA THR A 206 -5.11 -32.21 25.13
C THR A 206 -6.23 -31.26 25.51
N ALA A 207 -6.64 -31.31 26.77
CA ALA A 207 -7.70 -30.44 27.31
C ALA A 207 -7.32 -28.95 27.37
N ARG A 208 -6.02 -28.63 27.24
CA ARG A 208 -5.51 -27.25 27.28
C ARG A 208 -5.77 -26.51 25.96
N SER A 209 -5.91 -25.20 26.11
CA SER A 209 -5.93 -24.23 25.01
C SER A 209 -4.71 -24.41 24.08
N VAL A 210 -4.86 -24.04 22.80
CA VAL A 210 -3.74 -24.15 21.84
C VAL A 210 -2.62 -23.19 22.24
N GLY A 211 -2.96 -21.94 22.58
CA GLY A 211 -1.98 -20.94 23.03
C GLY A 211 -1.18 -21.37 24.25
N GLN A 212 -1.83 -21.99 25.25
CA GLN A 212 -1.15 -22.55 26.41
C GLN A 212 -0.21 -23.69 26.02
N GLY A 213 -0.67 -24.62 25.17
CA GLY A 213 0.16 -25.72 24.68
C GLY A 213 1.40 -25.24 23.91
N LEU A 214 1.26 -24.21 23.08
CA LEU A 214 2.38 -23.61 22.35
C LEU A 214 3.37 -22.90 23.28
N THR A 215 2.88 -22.20 24.31
CA THR A 215 3.74 -21.52 25.30
C THR A 215 4.58 -22.53 26.08
N GLU A 216 3.98 -23.66 26.45
CA GLU A 216 4.66 -24.76 27.13
C GLU A 216 5.63 -25.51 26.21
N TYR A 217 5.24 -25.75 24.96
CA TYR A 217 6.12 -26.33 23.93
C TYR A 217 7.43 -25.54 23.78
N LEU A 218 7.36 -24.22 23.87
CA LEU A 218 8.52 -23.34 23.81
C LEU A 218 9.30 -23.23 25.14
N GLY A 219 8.81 -23.85 26.21
CA GLY A 219 9.38 -23.71 27.56
C GLY A 219 9.21 -22.30 28.15
N ILE A 220 8.22 -21.53 27.68
CA ILE A 220 7.93 -20.15 28.11
C ILE A 220 6.99 -20.13 29.34
N GLY A 221 6.53 -21.29 29.81
CA GLY A 221 5.67 -21.42 30.99
C GLY A 221 6.32 -20.92 32.29
N ARG A 222 5.49 -20.37 33.18
CA ARG A 222 5.90 -20.01 34.55
C ARG A 222 6.29 -21.28 35.31
N GLY A 223 7.58 -21.47 35.55
CA GLY A 223 8.05 -22.36 36.62
C GLY A 223 8.52 -23.76 36.21
N ARG A 224 9.41 -23.88 35.22
CA ARG A 224 10.42 -24.95 35.24
C ARG A 224 11.75 -24.41 34.71
N GLY A 225 12.61 -23.99 35.64
CA GLY A 225 14.04 -23.97 35.37
C GLY A 225 14.47 -25.39 35.05
N LEU A 226 14.76 -25.64 33.78
CA LEU A 226 15.58 -26.79 33.41
C LEU A 226 17.01 -26.38 33.74
N GLY A 227 17.44 -26.73 34.95
CA GLY A 227 18.85 -26.85 35.25
C GLY A 227 19.41 -28.00 34.43
N ILE A 228 20.03 -27.64 33.31
CA ILE A 228 21.17 -28.32 32.68
C ILE A 228 22.04 -27.19 32.12
#